data_AF-A0A7J7JUF8-F1
#
_entry.id   AF-A0A7J7JUF8-F1
#
_cell.length_a   1.000
_cell.length_b   1.000
_cell.length_c   1.000
_cell.angle_alpha   90.00
_cell.angle_beta   90.00
_cell.angle_gamma   90.00
#
_symmetry.space_group_name_H-M   'P 1'
#
loop_
_entity.id
_entity.type
_entity.pdbx_description
1 polymer ?
#
loop_
_entity_poly.entity_id
_entity_poly.type
_entity_poly.pdbx_seq_one_letter_code
_entity_poly.pdbx_strand_id
1 'polypeptide(L)'
;MKLGLFLFTRILADGRDRRFNKIKEDPKRFFVAWFLQGVWVFTNILPTLIQNSKSVDVPIGKKEYLGWSSWFVGFLIQIVADHQKSVFRANPANADKFISTGLWRLSRHPNYFGEILMWFGLYLSAFDTLKGYDHLAVISPLFSTFILTKVSGIPMLEKSGLRRWGSDPNYRKYLEETPSLIPSLAKLFK
;
A
#
# COMPACT_ATOMS: atom_id res chain seq x y z
N MET A 1 13.74 -0.82 4.88
CA MET A 1 14.34 -0.57 6.21
C MET A 1 13.64 0.48 7.09
N LYS A 2 13.10 1.59 6.57
CA LYS A 2 12.47 2.64 7.41
C LYS A 2 11.24 2.17 8.22
N LEU A 3 10.32 1.41 7.61
CA LEU A 3 9.14 0.88 8.30
C LEU A 3 9.50 -0.15 9.37
N GLY A 4 10.48 -1.02 9.10
CA GLY A 4 10.96 -2.01 10.06
C GLY A 4 11.59 -1.37 11.28
N LEU A 5 12.45 -0.36 11.09
CA LEU A 5 13.06 0.39 12.19
C LEU A 5 12.02 1.19 12.97
N PHE A 6 11.07 1.85 12.29
CA PHE A 6 9.98 2.59 12.95
C PHE A 6 9.05 1.67 13.77
N LEU A 7 8.68 0.51 13.24
CA LEU A 7 7.86 -0.46 13.98
C LEU A 7 8.65 -1.05 15.16
N PHE A 8 9.95 -1.30 14.95
CA PHE A 8 10.84 -1.80 16.00
C PHE A 8 11.00 -0.79 17.14
N THR A 9 11.30 0.48 16.84
CA THR A 9 11.40 1.53 17.86
C THR A 9 10.07 1.76 18.58
N ARG A 10 8.94 1.68 17.88
CA ARG A 10 7.61 1.76 18.51
C ARG A 10 7.33 0.56 19.42
N ILE A 11 7.70 -0.66 19.02
CA ILE A 11 7.53 -1.85 19.87
C ILE A 11 8.42 -1.76 21.11
N LEU A 12 9.64 -1.21 20.99
CA LEU A 12 10.50 -0.95 22.14
C LEU A 12 9.88 0.07 23.11
N ALA A 13 9.18 1.09 22.60
CA ALA A 13 8.52 2.10 23.43
C ALA A 13 7.19 1.62 24.05
N ASP A 14 6.31 1.00 23.26
CA ASP A 14 4.97 0.56 23.70
C ASP A 14 4.99 -0.82 24.38
N GLY A 15 6.11 -1.56 24.27
CA GLY A 15 6.31 -2.92 24.77
C GLY A 15 5.49 -4.02 24.06
N ARG A 16 4.39 -3.66 23.37
CA ARG A 16 3.46 -4.61 22.73
C ARG A 16 2.79 -4.00 21.50
N ASP A 17 2.52 -4.81 20.46
CA ASP A 17 1.61 -4.43 19.37
C ASP A 17 0.28 -5.17 19.51
N ARG A 18 -0.77 -4.46 19.95
CA ARG A 18 -2.11 -5.03 20.21
C ARG A 18 -2.70 -5.79 19.02
N ARG A 19 -2.29 -5.48 17.79
CA ARG A 19 -2.77 -6.15 16.58
C ARG A 19 -2.31 -7.62 16.49
N PHE A 20 -1.16 -7.94 17.08
CA PHE A 20 -0.55 -9.27 16.99
C PHE A 20 -0.71 -10.10 18.26
N ASN A 21 -1.23 -9.54 19.36
CA ASN A 21 -1.38 -10.28 20.63
C ASN A 21 -2.10 -11.62 20.43
N LYS A 22 -3.29 -11.59 19.82
CA LYS A 22 -4.08 -12.79 19.54
C LYS A 22 -3.51 -13.73 18.47
N ILE A 23 -2.55 -13.26 17.67
CA ILE A 23 -1.90 -14.05 16.62
C ILE A 23 -0.69 -14.78 17.21
N LYS A 24 0.07 -14.12 18.09
CA LYS A 24 1.28 -14.68 18.71
C LYS A 24 0.99 -15.73 19.77
N GLU A 25 -0.17 -15.66 20.42
CA GLU A 25 -0.61 -16.60 21.44
C GLU A 25 -0.98 -17.99 20.88
N ASP A 26 -1.29 -18.08 19.58
CA ASP A 26 -1.68 -19.32 18.91
C ASP A 26 -0.65 -19.67 17.82
N PRO A 27 0.20 -20.69 18.03
CA PRO A 27 1.22 -21.10 17.06
C PRO A 27 0.68 -21.38 15.66
N LYS A 28 -0.55 -21.90 15.54
CA LYS A 28 -1.17 -22.18 14.23
C LYS A 28 -1.54 -20.89 13.52
N ARG A 29 -2.16 -19.94 14.21
CA ARG A 29 -2.50 -18.62 13.63
C ARG A 29 -1.26 -17.84 13.27
N PHE A 30 -0.23 -17.90 14.12
CA PHE A 30 1.07 -17.30 13.82
C PHE A 30 1.69 -17.90 12.56
N PHE A 31 1.73 -19.23 12.46
CA PHE A 31 2.26 -19.92 11.30
C PHE A 31 1.50 -19.56 10.01
N VAL A 32 0.17 -19.55 10.05
CA VAL A 32 -0.67 -19.17 8.89
C VAL A 32 -0.39 -17.72 8.47
N ALA A 33 -0.35 -16.78 9.43
CA ALA A 33 -0.06 -15.38 9.13
C ALA A 33 1.34 -15.22 8.53
N TRP A 34 2.35 -15.91 9.09
CA TRP A 34 3.71 -15.90 8.58
C TRP A 34 3.83 -16.50 7.18
N PHE A 35 3.18 -17.64 6.94
CA PHE A 35 3.17 -18.30 5.63
C PHE A 35 2.49 -17.43 4.57
N LEU A 36 1.36 -16.80 4.89
CA LEU A 36 0.68 -15.86 4.00
C LEU A 36 1.55 -14.63 3.68
N GLN A 37 2.33 -14.13 4.64
CA GLN A 37 3.31 -13.07 4.38
C GLN A 37 4.41 -13.55 3.42
N GLY A 38 4.92 -14.77 3.59
CA GLY A 38 5.88 -15.37 2.67
C GLY A 38 5.34 -15.50 1.24
N VAL A 39 4.13 -16.03 1.09
CA VAL A 39 3.44 -16.14 -0.22
C VAL A 39 3.24 -14.76 -0.85
N TRP A 40 2.84 -13.77 -0.06
CA TRP A 40 2.65 -12.39 -0.54
C TRP A 40 3.95 -11.77 -1.04
N VAL A 41 5.04 -11.87 -0.26
CA VAL A 41 6.37 -11.38 -0.68
C VAL A 41 6.82 -12.08 -1.95
N PHE A 42 6.74 -13.41 -1.99
CA PHE A 42 7.14 -14.20 -3.16
C PHE A 42 6.35 -13.80 -4.42
N THR A 43 5.03 -13.64 -4.29
CA THR A 43 4.16 -13.20 -5.38
C THR A 43 4.55 -11.81 -5.88
N ASN A 44 4.85 -10.88 -4.98
CA ASN A 44 5.23 -9.50 -5.33
C ASN A 44 6.55 -9.41 -6.08
N ILE A 45 7.54 -10.24 -5.73
CA ILE A 45 8.86 -10.23 -6.39
C ILE A 45 8.92 -11.09 -7.66
N LEU A 46 7.86 -11.83 -7.98
CA LEU A 46 7.83 -12.76 -9.10
C LEU A 46 8.25 -12.13 -10.46
N PRO A 47 7.79 -10.92 -10.86
CA PRO A 47 8.25 -10.30 -12.10
C PRO A 47 9.76 -10.08 -12.13
N THR A 48 10.33 -9.61 -11.01
CA THR A 48 11.77 -9.37 -10.86
C THR A 48 12.57 -10.67 -10.83
N LEU A 49 12.05 -11.73 -10.20
CA LEU A 49 12.67 -13.06 -10.20
C LEU A 49 12.75 -13.64 -11.61
N ILE A 50 11.66 -13.55 -12.38
CA ILE A 50 11.63 -14.05 -13.76
C ILE A 50 12.63 -13.26 -14.60
N GLN A 51 12.63 -11.93 -14.51
CA GLN A 51 13.58 -11.06 -15.21
C GLN A 51 15.04 -11.47 -14.90
N ASN A 52 15.39 -11.61 -13.62
CA ASN A 52 16.76 -11.94 -13.20
C ASN A 52 17.18 -13.39 -13.55
N SER A 53 16.22 -14.27 -13.86
CA SER A 53 16.52 -15.65 -14.30
C SER A 53 16.82 -15.78 -15.79
N LYS A 54 16.59 -14.74 -16.59
CA LYS A 54 16.87 -14.77 -18.03
C LYS A 54 18.31 -14.33 -18.26
N SER A 55 19.05 -15.11 -19.04
CA SER A 55 20.41 -14.76 -19.51
C SER A 55 20.42 -13.85 -20.75
N VAL A 56 19.30 -13.18 -21.03
CA VAL A 56 19.10 -12.37 -22.23
C VAL A 56 19.08 -10.91 -21.80
N ASP A 57 20.13 -10.16 -22.17
CA ASP A 57 20.14 -8.71 -22.06
C ASP A 57 19.23 -8.11 -23.14
N VAL A 58 18.02 -7.75 -22.74
CA VAL A 58 17.11 -6.98 -23.59
C VAL A 58 17.47 -5.50 -23.45
N PRO A 59 17.64 -4.75 -24.55
CA PRO A 59 17.86 -3.31 -24.47
C PRO A 59 16.72 -2.60 -23.72
N ILE A 60 17.06 -1.59 -22.93
CA ILE A 60 16.09 -0.84 -22.13
C ILE A 60 15.05 -0.19 -23.05
N GLY A 61 13.81 -0.67 -22.93
CA GLY A 61 12.68 -0.24 -23.75
C GLY A 61 11.87 0.90 -23.12
N LYS A 62 10.98 1.51 -23.91
CA LYS A 62 10.04 2.55 -23.42
C LYS A 62 9.17 2.06 -22.27
N LYS A 63 8.78 0.79 -22.27
CA LYS A 63 7.97 0.17 -21.21
C LYS A 63 8.76 0.05 -19.91
N GLU A 64 10.04 -0.27 -20.00
CA GLU A 64 10.91 -0.34 -18.83
C GLU A 64 11.02 1.02 -18.13
N TYR A 65 11.27 2.09 -18.89
CA TYR A 65 11.23 3.45 -18.36
C TYR A 65 9.88 3.81 -17.73
N LEU A 66 8.78 3.44 -18.37
CA LEU A 66 7.43 3.69 -17.84
C LEU A 66 7.19 2.91 -16.54
N GLY A 67 7.65 1.66 -16.46
CA GLY A 67 7.55 0.81 -15.29
C GLY A 67 8.31 1.39 -14.09
N TRP A 68 9.60 1.70 -14.28
CA TRP A 68 10.42 2.31 -13.22
C TRP A 68 9.93 3.69 -12.81
N SER A 69 9.46 4.51 -13.77
CA SER A 69 8.86 5.81 -13.47
C SER A 69 7.58 5.67 -12.64
N SER A 70 6.71 4.72 -13.00
CA SER A 70 5.48 4.43 -12.26
C SER A 70 5.80 3.94 -10.85
N TRP A 71 6.79 3.06 -10.73
CA TRP A 71 7.25 2.58 -9.43
C TRP A 71 7.74 3.72 -8.53
N PHE A 72 8.59 4.59 -9.08
CA PHE A 72 9.14 5.71 -8.34
C PHE A 72 8.06 6.70 -7.90
N VAL A 73 7.12 7.04 -8.77
CA VAL A 73 5.97 7.89 -8.43
C VAL A 73 5.11 7.24 -7.35
N GLY A 74 4.82 5.94 -7.46
CA GLY A 74 4.05 5.20 -6.46
C GLY A 74 4.73 5.21 -5.09
N PHE A 75 6.04 4.99 -5.07
CA PHE A 75 6.87 5.04 -3.86
C PHE A 75 6.85 6.42 -3.20
N LEU A 76 6.99 7.50 -3.98
CA LEU A 76 6.91 8.86 -3.45
C LEU A 76 5.53 9.16 -2.87
N ILE A 77 4.45 8.81 -3.57
CA ILE A 77 3.08 8.98 -3.08
C ILE A 77 2.91 8.26 -1.74
N GLN A 78 3.36 7.01 -1.64
CA GLN A 78 3.25 6.21 -0.43
C GLN A 78 4.02 6.85 0.74
N ILE A 79 5.29 7.22 0.53
CA ILE A 79 6.11 7.84 1.57
C ILE A 79 5.49 9.15 2.06
N VAL A 80 5.06 10.01 1.14
CA VAL A 80 4.48 11.30 1.50
C VAL A 80 3.15 11.11 2.24
N ALA A 81 2.30 10.19 1.77
CA ALA A 81 1.01 9.91 2.42
C ALA A 81 1.19 9.39 3.86
N ASP A 82 2.11 8.44 4.05
CA ASP A 82 2.40 7.87 5.37
C ASP A 82 3.05 8.90 6.29
N HIS A 83 3.95 9.73 5.77
CA HIS A 83 4.56 10.83 6.53
C HIS A 83 3.50 11.86 6.98
N GLN A 84 2.63 12.32 6.07
CA GLN A 84 1.52 13.23 6.39
C GLN A 84 0.63 12.67 7.50
N LYS A 85 0.29 11.36 7.41
CA LYS A 85 -0.51 10.68 8.43
C LYS A 85 0.21 10.55 9.77
N SER A 86 1.51 10.29 9.75
CA SER A 86 2.34 10.19 10.96
C SER A 86 2.41 11.54 11.67
N VAL A 87 2.71 12.62 10.95
CA VAL A 87 2.76 13.99 11.49
C VAL A 87 1.40 14.40 12.05
N PHE A 88 0.31 14.13 11.32
CA PHE A 88 -1.05 14.42 11.79
C PHE A 88 -1.36 13.74 13.12
N ARG A 89 -0.99 12.45 13.27
CA ARG A 89 -1.24 11.67 14.49
C ARG A 89 -0.34 12.03 15.67
N ALA A 90 0.84 12.58 15.41
CA ALA A 90 1.77 13.00 16.46
C ALA A 90 1.25 14.22 17.25
N ASN A 91 0.34 15.01 16.67
CA ASN A 91 -0.29 16.13 17.36
C ASN A 91 -1.44 15.66 18.27
N PRO A 92 -1.37 15.84 19.60
CA PRO A 92 -2.43 15.44 20.53
C PRO A 92 -3.80 16.07 20.23
N ALA A 93 -3.83 17.27 19.64
CA ALA A 93 -5.07 17.95 19.24
C ALA A 93 -5.84 17.23 18.11
N ASN A 94 -5.25 16.17 17.52
CA ASN A 94 -5.82 15.35 16.47
C ASN A 94 -6.18 13.93 16.93
N ALA A 95 -6.11 13.60 18.22
CA ALA A 95 -6.30 12.22 18.73
C ALA A 95 -7.60 11.55 18.22
N ASP A 96 -8.68 12.33 18.15
CA ASP A 96 -9.99 11.89 17.67
C ASP A 96 -10.43 12.53 16.35
N LYS A 97 -9.49 13.08 15.58
CA LYS A 97 -9.75 13.65 14.27
C LYS A 97 -9.31 12.70 13.15
N PHE A 98 -9.88 12.87 11.97
CA PHE A 98 -9.44 12.21 10.74
C PHE A 98 -8.62 13.19 9.89
N ILE A 99 -7.65 12.65 9.14
CA ILE A 99 -6.85 13.43 8.20
C ILE A 99 -7.64 13.62 6.90
N SER A 100 -7.72 14.86 6.43
CA SER A 100 -8.41 15.24 5.18
C SER A 100 -7.62 16.26 4.36
N THR A 101 -6.34 16.45 4.69
CA THR A 101 -5.42 17.43 4.08
C THR A 101 -4.30 16.73 3.30
N GLY A 102 -3.60 17.49 2.45
CA GLY A 102 -2.52 16.93 1.62
C GLY A 102 -3.03 15.89 0.63
N LEU A 103 -2.31 14.76 0.50
CA LEU A 103 -2.72 13.67 -0.39
C LEU A 103 -4.04 13.03 0.04
N TRP A 104 -4.35 13.07 1.34
CA TRP A 104 -5.59 12.53 1.90
C TRP A 104 -6.83 13.34 1.50
N ARG A 105 -6.67 14.55 0.95
CA ARG A 105 -7.76 15.32 0.32
C ARG A 105 -8.12 14.81 -1.07
N LEU A 106 -7.13 14.24 -1.77
CA LEU A 106 -7.24 13.79 -3.17
C LEU A 106 -7.77 12.37 -3.26
N SER A 107 -7.40 11.50 -2.31
CA SER A 107 -7.84 10.12 -2.16
C SER A 107 -7.93 9.77 -0.68
N ARG A 108 -8.84 8.88 -0.29
CA ARG A 108 -8.94 8.38 1.09
C ARG A 108 -7.84 7.37 1.43
N HIS A 109 -7.23 6.76 0.43
CA HIS A 109 -6.16 5.77 0.58
C HIS A 109 -5.01 6.02 -0.40
N PRO A 110 -4.35 7.21 -0.34
CA PRO A 110 -3.30 7.56 -1.29
C PRO A 110 -2.08 6.66 -1.14
N ASN A 111 -1.80 6.18 0.08
CA ASN A 111 -0.73 5.22 0.33
C ASN A 111 -0.95 3.88 -0.37
N TYR A 112 -2.18 3.36 -0.39
CA TYR A 112 -2.52 2.14 -1.12
C TYR A 112 -2.51 2.34 -2.64
N PHE A 113 -2.90 3.52 -3.12
CA PHE A 113 -2.72 3.86 -4.53
C PHE A 113 -1.24 3.83 -4.93
N GLY A 114 -0.37 4.43 -4.11
CA GLY A 114 1.08 4.39 -4.32
C GLY A 114 1.62 2.96 -4.36
N GLU A 115 1.21 2.12 -3.40
CA GLU A 115 1.61 0.71 -3.35
C GLU A 115 1.14 -0.08 -4.58
N ILE A 116 -0.11 0.08 -5.02
CA ILE A 116 -0.62 -0.55 -6.23
C ILE A 116 0.18 -0.09 -7.46
N LEU A 117 0.45 1.21 -7.59
CA LEU A 117 1.23 1.76 -8.69
C LEU A 117 2.67 1.20 -8.72
N MET A 118 3.27 0.95 -7.55
CA MET A 118 4.56 0.26 -7.45
C MET A 118 4.52 -1.15 -8.03
N TRP A 119 3.52 -1.96 -7.63
CA TRP A 119 3.44 -3.34 -8.12
C TRP A 119 3.18 -3.41 -9.63
N PHE A 120 2.34 -2.54 -10.17
CA PHE A 120 2.16 -2.42 -11.62
C PHE A 120 3.43 -1.91 -12.31
N GLY A 121 4.15 -0.98 -11.68
CA GLY A 121 5.45 -0.49 -12.17
C GLY A 121 6.49 -1.59 -12.32
N LEU A 122 6.62 -2.48 -11.33
CA LEU A 122 7.54 -3.63 -11.40
C LEU A 122 7.16 -4.65 -12.48
N TYR A 123 5.87 -4.92 -12.65
CA TYR A 123 5.42 -5.78 -13.74
C TYR A 123 5.76 -5.16 -15.10
N LEU A 124 5.51 -3.86 -15.25
CA LEU A 124 5.76 -3.14 -16.50
C LEU A 124 7.26 -2.99 -16.80
N SER A 125 8.10 -2.87 -15.76
CA SER A 125 9.56 -2.82 -15.95
C SER A 125 10.10 -4.13 -16.51
N ALA A 126 9.54 -5.26 -16.10
CA ALA A 126 9.91 -6.58 -16.61
C ALA A 126 9.26 -6.92 -17.97
N PHE A 127 8.27 -6.15 -18.43
CA PHE A 127 7.34 -6.58 -19.49
C PHE A 127 8.02 -7.11 -20.75
N ASP A 128 9.06 -6.44 -21.26
CA ASP A 128 9.72 -6.81 -22.51
C ASP A 128 10.62 -8.06 -22.37
N THR A 129 10.94 -8.47 -21.13
CA THR A 129 11.68 -9.71 -20.82
C THR A 129 10.75 -10.92 -20.62
N LEU A 130 9.48 -10.69 -20.29
CA LEU A 130 8.49 -11.74 -20.10
C LEU A 130 8.07 -12.30 -21.47
N LYS A 131 8.08 -13.64 -21.62
CA LYS A 131 7.58 -14.33 -22.82
C LYS A 131 6.58 -15.42 -22.45
N GLY A 132 5.53 -15.58 -23.26
CA GLY A 132 4.55 -16.66 -23.10
C GLY A 132 3.93 -16.67 -21.69
N TYR A 133 4.10 -17.77 -20.96
CA TYR A 133 3.56 -17.94 -19.61
C TYR A 133 4.19 -17.01 -18.56
N ASP A 134 5.33 -16.38 -18.82
CA ASP A 134 5.94 -15.41 -17.89
C ASP A 134 4.99 -14.22 -17.60
N HIS A 135 4.09 -13.88 -18.53
CA HIS A 135 3.08 -12.83 -18.32
C HIS A 135 2.07 -13.16 -17.20
N LEU A 136 2.01 -14.41 -16.73
CA LEU A 136 1.26 -14.76 -15.51
C LEU A 136 1.79 -14.02 -14.27
N ALA A 137 3.00 -13.44 -14.33
CA ALA A 137 3.51 -12.53 -13.32
C ALA A 137 2.61 -11.30 -13.07
N VAL A 138 1.69 -10.96 -13.99
CA VAL A 138 0.65 -9.94 -13.77
C VAL A 138 -0.28 -10.27 -12.59
N ILE A 139 -0.38 -11.54 -12.19
CA ILE A 139 -1.09 -11.97 -10.99
C ILE A 139 -0.55 -11.23 -9.76
N SER A 140 0.72 -10.86 -9.76
CA SER A 140 1.38 -10.13 -8.69
C SER A 140 0.69 -8.81 -8.32
N PRO A 141 0.64 -7.79 -9.20
CA PRO A 141 -0.07 -6.55 -8.91
C PRO A 141 -1.59 -6.74 -8.72
N LEU A 142 -2.21 -7.71 -9.40
CA LEU A 142 -3.64 -7.99 -9.26
C LEU A 142 -3.98 -8.54 -7.87
N PHE A 143 -3.17 -9.47 -7.37
CA PHE A 143 -3.34 -10.06 -6.04
C PHE A 143 -3.16 -9.02 -4.93
N SER A 144 -2.10 -8.22 -4.99
CA SER A 144 -1.89 -7.13 -4.04
C SER A 144 -3.02 -6.11 -4.09
N THR A 145 -3.50 -5.74 -5.28
CA THR A 145 -4.67 -4.87 -5.44
C THR A 145 -5.92 -5.47 -4.81
N PHE A 146 -6.19 -6.76 -5.02
CA PHE A 146 -7.35 -7.44 -4.45
C PHE A 146 -7.30 -7.45 -2.92
N ILE A 147 -6.17 -7.82 -2.32
CA ILE A 147 -6.02 -7.83 -0.86
C ILE A 147 -6.24 -6.44 -0.28
N LEU A 148 -5.61 -5.42 -0.87
CA LEU A 148 -5.70 -4.05 -0.39
C LEU A 148 -7.11 -3.48 -0.54
N THR A 149 -7.80 -3.76 -1.65
CA THR A 149 -9.09 -3.13 -1.93
C THR A 149 -10.30 -3.91 -1.42
N LYS A 150 -10.19 -5.23 -1.23
CA LYS A 150 -11.33 -6.11 -0.92
C LYS A 150 -11.20 -6.91 0.38
N VAL A 151 -10.00 -7.14 0.90
CA VAL A 151 -9.79 -8.03 2.05
C VAL A 151 -9.39 -7.25 3.31
N SER A 152 -8.15 -6.77 3.38
CA SER A 152 -7.56 -6.28 4.63
C SER A 152 -7.27 -4.78 4.65
N GLY A 153 -7.12 -4.14 3.49
CA GLY A 153 -6.73 -2.73 3.39
C GLY A 153 -7.90 -1.77 3.60
N ILE A 154 -8.53 -1.35 2.51
CA ILE A 154 -9.60 -0.33 2.46
C ILE A 154 -10.81 -0.73 3.33
N PRO A 155 -11.40 -1.94 3.20
CA PRO A 155 -12.65 -2.24 3.89
C PRO A 155 -12.53 -2.20 5.41
N MET A 156 -11.41 -2.70 5.95
CA MET A 156 -11.16 -2.68 7.39
C MET A 156 -10.97 -1.26 7.92
N LEU A 157 -10.24 -0.41 7.18
CA LEU A 157 -9.99 0.98 7.57
C LEU A 157 -11.25 1.83 7.47
N GLU A 158 -12.03 1.71 6.39
CA GLU A 158 -13.28 2.47 6.23
C GLU A 158 -14.31 2.05 7.29
N LYS A 159 -14.43 0.74 7.59
CA LYS A 159 -15.28 0.24 8.67
C LYS A 159 -14.84 0.78 10.04
N SER A 160 -13.54 0.82 10.31
CA SER A 160 -13.01 1.41 11.55
C SER A 160 -13.26 2.92 11.61
N GLY A 161 -13.14 3.63 10.49
CA GLY A 161 -13.38 5.06 10.40
C GLY A 161 -14.85 5.40 10.62
N LEU A 162 -15.77 4.66 10.00
CA LEU A 162 -17.21 4.81 10.21
C LEU A 162 -17.62 4.56 11.67
N ARG A 163 -16.99 3.63 12.37
CA ARG A 163 -17.24 3.39 13.80
C ARG A 163 -16.80 4.57 14.69
N ARG A 164 -15.73 5.27 14.32
CA ARG A 164 -15.19 6.39 15.11
C ARG A 164 -15.83 7.73 14.77
N TRP A 165 -16.05 7.99 13.48
CA TRP A 165 -16.42 9.29 12.95
C TRP A 165 -17.70 9.27 12.12
N GLY A 166 -18.42 8.14 12.03
CA GLY A 166 -19.61 8.02 11.18
C GLY A 166 -20.79 8.89 11.57
N SER A 167 -20.81 9.44 12.79
CA SER A 167 -21.78 10.45 13.24
C SER A 167 -21.34 11.89 12.96
N ASP A 168 -20.07 12.13 12.63
CA ASP A 168 -19.54 13.46 12.31
C ASP A 168 -19.93 13.88 10.88
N PRO A 169 -20.71 14.97 10.70
CA PRO A 169 -21.08 15.47 9.38
C PRO A 169 -19.87 15.78 8.48
N ASN A 170 -18.76 16.25 9.06
CA ASN A 170 -17.54 16.56 8.30
C ASN A 170 -16.90 15.29 7.73
N TYR A 171 -16.93 14.19 8.49
CA TYR A 171 -16.42 12.91 8.02
C TYR A 171 -17.29 12.34 6.90
N ARG A 172 -18.61 12.44 7.01
CA ARG A 172 -19.53 12.03 5.94
C ARG A 172 -19.29 12.82 4.66
N LYS A 173 -19.19 14.14 4.76
CA LYS A 173 -18.84 15.01 3.64
C LYS A 173 -17.50 14.62 3.01
N TYR A 174 -16.50 14.33 3.84
CA TYR A 174 -15.20 13.85 3.36
C TYR A 174 -15.32 12.52 2.58
N LEU A 175 -16.15 11.58 3.03
CA LEU A 175 -16.40 10.33 2.32
C LEU A 175 -17.10 10.55 0.97
N GLU A 176 -18.04 11.48 0.89
CA GLU A 176 -18.78 11.80 -0.34
C GLU A 176 -17.90 12.51 -1.37
N GLU A 177 -17.09 13.48 -0.93
CA GLU A 177 -16.30 14.30 -1.83
C GLU A 177 -14.99 13.65 -2.24
N THR A 178 -14.45 12.71 -1.44
CA THR A 178 -13.10 12.16 -1.65
C THR A 178 -13.16 10.70 -2.12
N PRO A 179 -12.62 10.41 -3.32
CA PRO A 179 -12.62 9.04 -3.85
C PRO A 179 -11.80 8.11 -2.96
N SER A 180 -12.19 6.84 -2.90
CA SER A 180 -11.55 5.86 -2.01
C SER A 180 -10.07 5.61 -2.36
N LEU A 181 -9.75 5.40 -3.64
CA LEU A 181 -8.42 4.98 -4.08
C LEU A 181 -7.76 5.92 -5.08
N ILE A 182 -8.36 6.14 -6.26
CA ILE A 182 -7.76 6.92 -7.34
C ILE A 182 -7.79 8.42 -6.98
N PRO A 183 -6.65 9.11 -6.91
CA PRO A 183 -6.61 10.53 -6.57
C PRO A 183 -7.38 11.40 -7.57
N SER A 184 -8.24 12.28 -7.06
CA SER A 184 -8.95 13.26 -7.89
C SER A 184 -8.02 14.43 -8.25
N LEU A 185 -7.53 14.47 -9.49
CA LEU A 185 -6.71 15.59 -9.97
C LEU A 185 -7.48 16.91 -10.05
N ALA A 186 -8.80 16.87 -10.21
CA ALA A 186 -9.64 18.07 -10.19
C ALA A 186 -9.55 18.84 -8.86
N LYS A 187 -9.22 18.15 -7.76
CA LYS A 187 -9.00 18.78 -6.45
C LYS A 187 -7.61 19.39 -6.28
N LEU A 188 -6.67 19.23 -7.22
CA LEU A 188 -5.37 19.90 -7.16
C LEU A 188 -5.45 21.39 -7.51
N PHE A 189 -6.44 21.76 -8.34
CA PHE A 189 -6.59 23.12 -8.90
C PHE A 189 -7.72 23.93 -8.26
N LYS A 190 -8.31 23.43 -7.17
CA LYS A 190 -9.33 24.12 -6.36
C LYS A 190 -8.75 24.52 -5.02
#